data_AF-A0A392PFA6-F1
#
_entry.id   AF-A0A392PFA6-F1
#
_cell.length_a   1.000
_cell.length_b   1.000
_cell.length_c   1.000
_cell.angle_alpha   90.00
_cell.angle_beta   90.00
_cell.angle_gamma   90.00
#
_symmetry.space_group_name_H-M   'P 1'
#
loop_
_entity.id
_entity.type
_entity.pdbx_description
1 polymer ?
#
loop_
_entity_poly.entity_id
_entity_poly.type
_entity_poly.pdbx_seq_one_letter_code
_entity_poly.pdbx_strand_id
1 'polypeptide(L)'
;MIQTAIRSLVLNICNVSDDMVYQFILTPPVSEYFSDLVHRLRDLCFCLDVILHDKGEMENKKRRNGLILQSDKIVDELYYFKDILSVGNPHLTRLVTDNLLNGLVFPVLISLLASKNNDVS
;
A
#
# COMPACT_ATOMS: atom_id res chain seq x y z
N MET A 1 -11.58 -5.51 13.03
CA MET A 1 -12.63 -6.51 12.71
C MET A 1 -13.36 -6.19 11.41
N ILE A 2 -13.89 -4.98 11.20
CA ILE A 2 -14.56 -4.61 9.93
C ILE A 2 -13.64 -4.74 8.71
N GLN A 3 -12.41 -4.21 8.79
CA GLN A 3 -11.43 -4.29 7.69
C GLN A 3 -11.10 -5.73 7.28
N THR A 4 -10.95 -6.63 8.25
CA THR A 4 -10.72 -8.06 7.99
C THR A 4 -11.87 -8.70 7.21
N ALA A 5 -13.12 -8.39 7.58
CA ALA A 5 -14.29 -8.90 6.87
C ALA A 5 -14.37 -8.37 5.43
N ILE A 6 -14.10 -7.07 5.22
CA ILE A 6 -14.05 -6.47 3.88
C ILE A 6 -12.96 -7.11 3.03
N ARG A 7 -11.74 -7.25 3.58
CA ARG A 7 -10.62 -7.88 2.87
C ARG A 7 -10.91 -9.33 2.49
N SER A 8 -11.51 -10.10 3.39
CA SER A 8 -11.92 -11.48 3.09
C SER A 8 -12.97 -11.53 1.98
N LEU A 9 -13.95 -10.62 1.99
CA LEU A 9 -14.93 -10.50 0.92
C LEU A 9 -14.27 -10.16 -0.43
N VAL A 10 -13.38 -9.18 -0.46
CA VAL A 10 -12.65 -8.79 -1.67
C VAL A 10 -11.82 -9.96 -2.22
N LEU A 11 -11.08 -10.67 -1.35
CA LEU A 11 -10.31 -11.85 -1.76
C LEU A 11 -11.20 -12.95 -2.34
N ASN A 12 -12.37 -13.19 -1.75
CA ASN A 12 -13.33 -14.15 -2.28
C ASN A 12 -13.81 -13.75 -3.67
N ILE A 13 -14.10 -12.46 -3.89
CA ILE A 13 -14.50 -11.94 -5.21
C ILE A 13 -13.36 -12.09 -6.22
N CYS A 14 -12.12 -11.75 -5.85
CA CYS A 14 -10.95 -11.89 -6.71
C CYS A 14 -10.64 -13.35 -7.07
N ASN A 15 -10.95 -14.29 -6.18
CA ASN A 15 -10.70 -15.71 -6.37
C ASN A 15 -11.75 -16.42 -7.25
N VAL A 16 -12.86 -15.76 -7.60
CA VAL A 16 -13.84 -16.32 -8.54
C VAL A 16 -13.22 -16.42 -9.92
N SER A 17 -13.19 -17.63 -10.48
CA SER A 17 -12.69 -17.90 -11.84
C SER A 17 -13.78 -17.64 -12.90
N ASP A 18 -14.20 -16.38 -13.02
CA ASP A 18 -15.22 -15.95 -13.98
C ASP A 18 -14.79 -14.66 -14.70
N ASP A 19 -14.82 -14.67 -16.03
CA ASP A 19 -14.36 -13.56 -16.86
C ASP A 19 -15.18 -12.28 -16.67
N MET A 20 -16.49 -12.39 -16.42
CA MET A 20 -17.34 -11.23 -16.15
C MET A 20 -16.98 -10.59 -14.81
N VAL A 21 -16.64 -11.41 -13.81
CA VAL A 21 -16.16 -10.93 -12.51
C VAL A 21 -14.82 -10.21 -12.67
N TYR A 22 -13.91 -10.74 -13.48
CA TYR A 22 -12.65 -10.06 -13.76
C TYR A 22 -12.85 -8.72 -14.49
N GLN A 23 -13.71 -8.68 -15.51
CA GLN A 23 -14.04 -7.43 -16.19
C GLN A 23 -14.63 -6.40 -15.22
N PHE A 24 -15.50 -6.84 -14.29
CA PHE A 24 -16.04 -5.98 -13.25
C PHE A 24 -14.94 -5.42 -12.33
N ILE A 25 -14.01 -6.26 -11.85
CA ILE A 25 -12.91 -5.83 -10.96
C ILE A 25 -11.98 -4.82 -11.65
N LEU A 26 -11.72 -4.99 -12.94
CA LEU A 26 -10.82 -4.14 -13.72
C LEU A 26 -11.46 -2.81 -14.16
N THR A 27 -12.80 -2.73 -14.16
CA THR A 27 -13.52 -1.56 -14.64
C THR A 27 -13.75 -0.54 -13.51
N PRO A 28 -13.50 0.76 -13.76
CA PRO A 28 -13.87 1.79 -12.80
C PRO A 28 -15.38 1.77 -12.47
N PRO A 29 -15.79 2.03 -11.23
CA PRO A 29 -14.96 2.53 -10.12
C PRO A 29 -14.27 1.43 -9.29
N VAL A 30 -14.52 0.15 -9.57
CA VAL A 30 -14.03 -0.96 -8.72
C VAL A 30 -12.51 -1.05 -8.75
N SER A 31 -11.90 -0.82 -9.91
CA SER A 31 -10.44 -0.83 -10.04
C SER A 31 -9.72 0.26 -9.23
N GLU A 32 -10.42 1.34 -8.86
CA GLU A 32 -9.89 2.41 -8.00
C GLU A 32 -9.61 1.93 -6.58
N TYR A 33 -10.25 0.85 -6.13
CA TYR A 33 -9.95 0.21 -4.86
C TYR A 33 -8.45 -0.15 -4.70
N PHE A 34 -7.81 -0.60 -5.79
CA PHE A 34 -6.40 -1.00 -5.76
C PHE A 34 -5.47 0.20 -5.75
N SER A 35 -5.84 1.30 -6.42
CA SER A 35 -5.11 2.56 -6.27
C SER A 35 -5.24 3.09 -4.84
N ASP A 36 -6.43 3.02 -4.24
CA ASP A 36 -6.66 3.46 -2.86
C ASP A 36 -5.86 2.64 -1.86
N LEU A 37 -5.67 1.35 -2.13
CA LEU A 37 -4.81 0.48 -1.32
C LEU A 37 -3.36 0.97 -1.31
N VAL A 38 -2.84 1.37 -2.48
CA VAL A 38 -1.48 1.93 -2.59
C VAL A 38 -1.38 3.29 -1.90
N HIS A 39 -2.40 4.15 -2.03
CA HIS A 39 -2.45 5.42 -1.31
C HIS A 39 -2.45 5.22 0.21
N ARG A 40 -3.24 4.28 0.74
CA ARG A 40 -3.22 3.96 2.17
C ARG A 40 -1.84 3.50 2.65
N LEU A 41 -1.16 2.64 1.90
CA LEU A 41 0.19 2.20 2.24
C LEU A 41 1.18 3.37 2.24
N ARG A 42 1.10 4.25 1.23
CA ARG A 42 1.89 5.47 1.15
C ARG A 42 1.65 6.39 2.37
N ASP A 43 0.39 6.59 2.76
CA ASP A 43 0.03 7.44 3.91
C ASP A 43 0.56 6.87 5.23
N LEU A 44 0.55 5.54 5.39
CA LEU A 44 1.17 4.88 6.53
C LEU A 44 2.69 5.11 6.57
N CYS A 45 3.36 5.03 5.42
CA CYS A 45 4.79 5.35 5.31
C CYS A 45 5.08 6.81 5.68
N PHE A 46 4.28 7.76 5.22
CA PHE A 46 4.43 9.18 5.61
C PHE A 46 4.17 9.40 7.09
N CYS A 47 3.16 8.75 7.65
CA CYS A 47 2.89 8.80 9.09
C CYS A 47 4.08 8.26 9.91
N LEU A 48 4.72 7.18 9.45
CA LEU A 48 5.93 6.64 10.08
C LEU A 48 7.09 7.63 9.98
N ASP A 49 7.30 8.23 8.80
CA ASP A 49 8.36 9.21 8.55
C ASP A 49 8.25 10.43 9.47
N VAL A 50 7.04 10.95 9.65
CA VAL A 50 6.75 12.06 10.59
C VAL A 50 7.16 11.69 12.02
N ILE A 51 6.87 10.47 12.48
CA ILE A 51 7.24 10.03 13.84
C ILE A 51 8.75 9.85 13.97
N LEU A 52 9.44 9.40 12.91
CA LEU A 52 10.89 9.23 12.90
C LEU A 52 11.63 10.57 12.93
N HIS A 53 11.15 11.54 12.16
CA HIS A 53 11.77 12.87 12.04
C HIS A 53 11.30 13.87 13.10
N ASP A 54 10.37 13.49 13.98
CA ASP A 54 9.97 14.33 15.09
C ASP A 54 11.17 14.59 16.03
N LYS A 55 11.66 15.84 15.98
CA LYS A 55 12.73 16.38 16.84
C LYS A 55 12.17 16.98 18.14
N GLY A 56 10.85 16.94 18.34
CA GLY A 56 10.15 17.56 19.46
C GLY A 56 10.09 16.72 20.74
N GLU A 57 9.46 17.31 21.76
CA GLU A 57 9.17 16.84 23.13
C GLU A 57 8.33 15.54 23.23
N MET A 58 8.22 14.74 22.16
CA MET A 58 7.42 13.52 22.23
C MET A 58 8.08 12.56 23.21
N GLU A 59 7.37 12.24 24.29
CA GLU A 59 7.84 11.29 25.28
C GLU A 59 8.35 10.02 24.59
N ASN A 60 9.58 9.60 24.88
CA ASN A 60 10.25 8.49 24.22
C ASN A 60 9.39 7.22 24.14
N LYS A 61 8.57 6.97 25.17
CA LYS A 61 7.62 5.86 25.22
C LYS A 61 6.49 6.01 24.19
N LYS A 62 5.90 7.20 24.08
CA LYS A 62 4.85 7.51 23.10
C LYS A 62 5.38 7.39 21.67
N ARG A 63 6.60 7.89 21.42
CA ARG A 63 7.28 7.75 20.11
C ARG A 63 7.49 6.30 19.74
N ARG A 64 8.07 5.50 20.64
CA ARG A 64 8.29 4.06 20.43
C ARG A 64 6.98 3.33 20.13
N ASN A 65 5.94 3.58 20.90
CA ASN A 65 4.63 2.96 20.68
C ASN A 65 4.03 3.37 19.33
N GLY A 66 4.21 4.63 18.92
CA GLY A 66 3.79 5.11 17.60
C GLY A 66 4.52 4.39 16.47
N LEU A 67 5.85 4.23 16.56
CA LEU A 67 6.65 3.51 15.57
C LEU A 67 6.20 2.05 15.43
N ILE A 68 6.01 1.34 16.55
CA ILE A 68 5.54 -0.05 16.55
C ILE A 68 4.17 -0.12 15.88
N LEU A 69 3.23 0.74 16.30
CA LEU A 69 1.87 0.73 15.75
C LEU A 69 1.83 1.00 14.25
N GLN A 70 2.60 1.97 13.75
CA GLN A 70 2.63 2.25 12.30
C GLN A 70 3.32 1.13 11.52
N SER A 71 4.42 0.58 12.07
CA SER A 71 5.09 -0.58 11.47
C SER A 71 4.15 -1.79 11.35
N ASP A 72 3.38 -2.09 12.40
CA ASP A 72 2.43 -3.21 12.39
C ASP A 72 1.35 -3.02 11.31
N LYS A 73 0.85 -1.78 11.13
CA LYS A 73 -0.12 -1.45 10.08
C LYS A 73 0.45 -1.58 8.68
N ILE A 74 1.70 -1.16 8.48
CA ILE A 74 2.39 -1.31 7.19
C ILE A 74 2.53 -2.79 6.86
N VAL A 75 2.99 -3.60 7.83
CA VAL A 75 3.13 -5.04 7.65
C VAL A 75 1.79 -5.70 7.33
N ASP A 76 0.72 -5.32 8.02
CA ASP A 76 -0.64 -5.80 7.75
C ASP A 76 -1.12 -5.45 6.32
N GLU A 77 -0.89 -4.23 5.83
CA GLU A 77 -1.22 -3.89 4.44
C GLU A 77 -0.37 -4.68 3.44
N LEU A 78 0.93 -4.88 3.71
CA LEU A 78 1.81 -5.68 2.85
C LEU A 78 1.37 -7.15 2.77
N TYR A 79 0.92 -7.73 3.89
CA TYR A 79 0.31 -9.07 3.87
C TYR A 79 -0.96 -9.11 3.03
N TYR A 80 -1.78 -8.07 3.10
CA TYR A 80 -2.98 -8.02 2.27
C TYR A 80 -2.67 -7.87 0.77
N PHE A 81 -1.66 -7.08 0.39
CA PHE A 81 -1.14 -7.07 -0.98
C PHE A 81 -0.67 -8.45 -1.42
N LYS A 82 0.11 -9.14 -0.57
CA LYS A 82 0.56 -10.51 -0.83
C LYS A 82 -0.63 -11.44 -1.07
N ASP A 83 -1.68 -11.37 -0.26
CA ASP A 83 -2.86 -12.22 -0.40
C ASP A 83 -3.57 -11.97 -1.74
N ILE A 84 -3.74 -10.70 -2.14
CA ILE A 84 -4.32 -10.34 -3.45
C ILE A 84 -3.48 -10.88 -4.61
N LEU A 85 -2.15 -10.70 -4.55
CA LEU A 85 -1.23 -11.18 -5.58
C LEU A 85 -1.17 -12.72 -5.63
N SER A 86 -1.42 -13.39 -4.50
CA SER A 86 -1.42 -14.85 -4.38
C SER A 86 -2.66 -15.51 -4.99
N VAL A 87 -3.70 -14.74 -5.34
CA VAL A 87 -4.86 -15.25 -6.08
C VAL A 87 -4.46 -15.85 -7.43
N GLY A 88 -3.34 -15.42 -8.02
CA GLY A 88 -2.78 -16.03 -9.23
C GLY A 88 -3.45 -15.60 -10.53
N ASN A 89 -4.36 -14.61 -10.50
CA ASN A 89 -4.92 -14.03 -11.71
C ASN A 89 -3.93 -13.01 -12.33
N PRO A 90 -3.55 -13.15 -13.61
CA PRO A 90 -2.54 -12.30 -14.24
C PRO A 90 -3.00 -10.85 -14.46
N HIS A 91 -4.29 -10.62 -14.75
CA HIS A 91 -4.83 -9.28 -14.96
C HIS A 91 -4.88 -8.48 -13.65
N LEU A 92 -5.34 -9.12 -12.58
CA LEU A 92 -5.34 -8.54 -11.24
C LEU A 92 -3.91 -8.26 -10.76
N THR A 93 -3.00 -9.23 -10.94
CA THR A 93 -1.59 -9.09 -10.57
C THR A 93 -0.97 -7.89 -11.29
N ARG A 94 -1.22 -7.76 -12.59
CA ARG A 94 -0.75 -6.62 -13.38
C ARG A 94 -1.32 -5.30 -12.86
N LEU A 95 -2.63 -5.22 -12.65
CA LEU A 95 -3.28 -4.01 -12.13
C LEU A 95 -2.68 -3.55 -10.80
N VAL A 96 -2.54 -4.47 -9.84
CA VAL A 96 -1.98 -4.17 -8.51
C VAL A 96 -0.52 -3.77 -8.60
N THR A 97 0.27 -4.47 -9.42
CA THR A 97 1.69 -4.17 -9.63
C THR A 97 1.88 -2.81 -10.28
N ASP A 98 1.11 -2.49 -11.31
CA ASP A 98 1.16 -1.19 -11.99
C ASP A 98 0.82 -0.06 -11.01
N ASN A 99 -0.19 -0.25 -10.15
CA ASN A 99 -0.53 0.72 -9.10
C ASN A 99 0.61 0.88 -8.07
N LEU A 100 1.23 -0.22 -7.61
CA LEU A 100 2.36 -0.17 -6.68
C LEU A 100 3.56 0.54 -7.28
N LEU A 101 3.89 0.25 -8.53
CA LEU A 101 5.00 0.86 -9.23
C LEU A 101 4.78 2.36 -9.40
N ASN A 102 3.62 2.76 -9.92
CA ASN A 102 3.31 4.16 -10.21
C ASN A 102 3.03 4.98 -8.93
N GLY A 103 2.36 4.39 -7.95
CA GLY A 103 1.94 5.08 -6.72
C GLY A 103 3.00 5.13 -5.64
N LEU A 104 3.95 4.20 -5.62
CA LEU A 104 4.94 4.09 -4.53
C LEU A 104 6.37 4.00 -5.03
N VAL A 105 6.70 3.01 -5.85
CA VAL A 105 8.11 2.69 -6.19
C VAL A 105 8.76 3.79 -7.04
N PHE A 106 8.15 4.15 -8.18
CA PHE A 106 8.72 5.19 -9.05
C PHE A 106 8.83 6.54 -8.37
N PRO A 107 7.81 7.05 -7.64
CA PRO A 107 7.95 8.28 -6.87
C PRO A 107 9.17 8.27 -5.93
N VAL A 108 9.35 7.20 -5.16
CA VAL A 108 10.50 7.07 -4.24
C VAL A 108 11.82 7.03 -5.00
N LEU A 109 11.93 6.22 -6.05
CA LEU A 109 13.15 6.13 -6.85
C LEU A 109 13.52 7.46 -7.51
N ILE A 110 12.54 8.18 -8.06
CA ILE A 110 12.74 9.50 -8.68
C ILE A 110 13.19 10.51 -7.63
N SER A 111 12.56 10.54 -6.46
CA SER A 111 12.97 11.42 -5.35
C SER A 111 14.41 11.13 -4.89
N LEU A 112 14.80 9.86 -4.78
CA LEU A 112 16.16 9.47 -4.41
C LEU A 112 17.20 9.88 -5.47
N LEU A 113 16.88 9.69 -6.75
CA LEU A 113 17.73 10.12 -7.86
C LEU A 113 17.90 11.64 -7.91
N ALA A 114 16.81 12.39 -7.70
CA ALA A 114 16.83 13.85 -7.67
C ALA A 114 17.66 14.38 -6.49
N SER A 115 17.53 13.79 -5.30
CA SER A 115 18.33 14.19 -4.12
C SER A 115 19.82 14.05 -4.38
N LYS A 116 20.26 12.95 -5.00
CA LYS A 116 21.69 12.70 -5.28
C LYS A 116 22.32 13.75 -6.19
N ASN A 117 21.55 14.31 -7.12
CA ASN A 117 22.07 15.32 -8.06
C ASN A 117 22.25 16.69 -7.40
N ASN A 118 21.52 16.98 -6.32
CA ASN A 118 21.59 18.26 -5.61
C ASN A 118 22.78 18.34 -4.64
N ASP A 119 23.37 17.21 -4.25
CA ASP A 119 24.56 17.15 -3.38
C ASP A 119 25.88 17.36 -4.14
N VAL A 120 25.83 17.57 -5.46
CA VAL A 120 27.00 17.72 -6.36
C VAL A 120 27.13 19.15 -6.93
N SER A 121 26.43 20.14 -6.36
CA SER A 121 26.57 21.57 -6.69
C SER A 121 27.02 22.41 -5.51
#